data_AF-H6L1Y4-F1
#
_entry.id   AF-H6L1Y4-F1
#
_cell.length_a   1.000
_cell.length_b   1.000
_cell.length_c   1.000
_cell.angle_alpha   90.00
_cell.angle_beta   90.00
_cell.angle_gamma   90.00
#
_symmetry.space_group_name_H-M   'P 1'
#
loop_
_entity.id
_entity.type
_entity.pdbx_description
1 polymer ?
#
loop_
_entity_poly.entity_id
_entity_poly.type
_entity_poly.pdbx_seq_one_letter_code
_entity_poly.pdbx_strand_id
1 'polypeptide(L)'
;MLLLSLLIFGLFWGQTVSAQLDIENCQFLPDLKSCTTLVFMPAYDTAQHHSYRQLIEREWRLTPIKFVSYREYLQYKNKKGYAYLLFGDDKINNASQRSSYVYLELWLWANAQKKRMARMELYPDAQTSKDPSLIYDYRFHTEGHIFNWSEGMLKNYLQQIQDHLLRGQKRSGFRPGPAKAELKALKTDTLFVPDYVLKEFNTYWEAKGTQSAQELMAKYPHPYKIVSNKELSKQILACPEGKKIYYLLFVRSNSDKYVSVVEGQSGDILYSRLRPLQFNLRPKDLQRLAKKVNKF
;
A
#
# COMPACT_ATOMS: atom_id res chain seq x y z
N MET A 1 9.39 -41.27 -40.02
CA MET A 1 9.87 -41.57 -38.66
C MET A 1 10.66 -40.37 -38.19
N LEU A 2 10.10 -39.56 -37.28
CA LEU A 2 10.53 -39.43 -35.87
C LEU A 2 12.00 -38.98 -35.77
N LEU A 3 12.34 -37.81 -35.22
CA LEU A 3 11.93 -37.31 -33.91
C LEU A 3 11.91 -35.78 -33.81
N LEU A 4 10.85 -35.29 -33.16
CA LEU A 4 10.85 -34.10 -32.32
C LEU A 4 12.03 -34.14 -31.34
N SER A 5 12.82 -33.07 -31.27
CA SER A 5 13.58 -32.72 -30.07
C SER A 5 13.16 -31.34 -29.61
N LEU A 6 12.23 -31.34 -28.64
CA LEU A 6 11.85 -30.22 -27.80
C LEU A 6 13.10 -29.52 -27.24
N LEU A 7 13.33 -28.27 -27.65
CA LEU A 7 14.19 -27.37 -26.89
C LEU A 7 13.35 -26.78 -25.75
N ILE A 8 13.63 -27.35 -24.59
CA ILE A 8 13.10 -27.01 -23.27
C ILE A 8 13.19 -25.50 -23.05
N PHE A 9 12.02 -24.87 -22.88
CA PHE A 9 11.86 -23.52 -22.35
C PHE A 9 12.46 -23.46 -20.94
N GLY A 10 13.73 -23.08 -20.87
CA GLY A 10 14.50 -22.95 -19.64
C GLY A 10 15.01 -21.52 -19.46
N LEU A 11 14.11 -20.56 -19.29
CA LEU A 11 14.44 -19.26 -18.69
C LEU A 11 13.40 -18.94 -17.62
N PHE A 12 13.61 -19.56 -16.45
CA PHE A 12 13.13 -19.07 -15.17
C PHE A 12 13.73 -17.67 -14.93
N TRP A 13 13.02 -16.63 -15.32
CA TRP A 13 13.21 -15.29 -14.78
C TRP A 13 12.05 -15.04 -13.81
N GLY A 14 12.40 -14.93 -12.53
CA GLY A 14 11.48 -14.89 -11.41
C GLY A 14 10.42 -13.82 -11.59
N GLN A 15 9.21 -14.25 -11.94
CA GLN A 15 8.02 -13.44 -11.73
C GLN A 15 7.72 -13.47 -10.24
N THR A 16 8.27 -12.49 -9.54
CA THR A 16 7.79 -12.13 -8.23
C THR A 16 6.45 -11.39 -8.45
N VAL A 17 5.30 -11.98 -8.02
CA VAL A 17 3.89 -11.51 -8.29
C VAL A 17 3.02 -11.12 -7.04
N SER A 18 2.75 -9.79 -6.74
CA SER A 18 2.91 -8.99 -5.45
C SER A 18 1.75 -8.89 -4.43
N ALA A 19 1.87 -8.12 -3.32
CA ALA A 19 0.79 -7.64 -2.40
C ALA A 19 1.07 -6.17 -2.18
N GLN A 20 0.09 -5.49 -1.59
CA GLN A 20 0.23 -4.11 -1.21
C GLN A 20 1.39 -3.83 -0.24
N LEU A 21 1.78 -4.79 0.62
CA LEU A 21 2.87 -4.62 1.58
C LEU A 21 3.90 -5.74 1.42
N ASP A 22 5.13 -5.34 1.08
CA ASP A 22 6.32 -6.17 1.16
C ASP A 22 7.08 -5.86 2.45
N ILE A 23 7.47 -6.90 3.18
CA ILE A 23 8.34 -6.86 4.35
C ILE A 23 9.51 -7.80 4.08
N GLU A 24 10.70 -7.22 4.03
CA GLU A 24 11.93 -7.87 3.63
C GLU A 24 13.02 -7.61 4.67
N ASN A 25 14.12 -8.34 4.56
CA ASN A 25 15.35 -8.01 5.28
C ASN A 25 15.19 -7.88 6.82
N CYS A 26 14.20 -8.56 7.42
CA CYS A 26 13.91 -8.47 8.86
C CYS A 26 15.11 -8.81 9.76
N GLN A 27 16.09 -9.55 9.25
CA GLN A 27 17.35 -9.82 9.95
C GLN A 27 18.17 -8.54 10.26
N PHE A 28 17.93 -7.44 9.54
CA PHE A 28 18.55 -6.12 9.77
C PHE A 28 17.70 -5.23 10.69
N LEU A 29 16.71 -5.77 11.39
CA LEU A 29 15.97 -5.02 12.42
C LEU A 29 16.88 -4.44 13.51
N PRO A 30 17.93 -5.13 14.00
CA PRO A 30 18.88 -4.54 14.95
C PRO A 30 19.58 -3.29 14.38
N ASP A 31 20.04 -3.34 13.13
CA ASP A 31 20.64 -2.19 12.45
C ASP A 31 19.64 -1.03 12.33
N LEU A 32 18.40 -1.32 11.95
CA LEU A 32 17.32 -0.32 11.90
C LEU A 32 17.11 0.34 13.27
N LYS A 33 17.06 -0.44 14.35
CA LYS A 33 16.88 0.09 15.72
C LYS A 33 18.04 0.97 16.19
N SER A 34 19.23 0.81 15.61
CA SER A 34 20.39 1.68 15.90
C SER A 34 20.37 3.01 15.14
N CYS A 35 19.45 3.18 14.19
CA CYS A 35 19.38 4.34 13.31
C CYS A 35 18.39 5.40 13.81
N THR A 36 18.55 6.64 13.32
CA THR A 36 17.45 7.62 13.27
C THR A 36 16.69 7.45 11.95
N THR A 37 15.36 7.32 11.98
CA THR A 37 14.55 7.30 10.76
C THR A 37 14.35 8.71 10.24
N LEU A 38 14.90 8.99 9.06
CA LEU A 38 14.66 10.20 8.30
C LEU A 38 13.33 10.06 7.57
N VAL A 39 12.37 10.91 7.92
CA VAL A 39 11.07 10.99 7.26
C VAL A 39 11.13 12.13 6.25
N PHE A 40 11.09 11.80 4.97
CA PHE A 40 11.17 12.79 3.91
C PHE A 40 9.80 13.39 3.63
N MET A 41 9.70 14.70 3.84
CA MET A 41 8.50 15.49 3.58
C MET A 41 8.90 16.77 2.84
N PRO A 42 8.02 17.41 2.07
CA PRO A 42 8.33 18.70 1.48
C PRO A 42 8.70 19.74 2.54
N ALA A 43 9.61 20.68 2.20
CA ALA A 43 10.12 21.69 3.12
C ALA A 43 9.06 22.71 3.59
N TYR A 44 7.91 22.74 2.92
CA TYR A 44 6.83 23.68 3.20
C TYR A 44 6.13 23.37 4.52
N ASP A 45 5.81 24.43 5.26
CA ASP A 45 5.08 24.31 6.51
C ASP A 45 3.60 24.64 6.29
N THR A 46 2.75 23.62 6.34
CA THR A 46 1.29 23.78 6.19
C THR A 46 0.60 23.06 7.32
N ALA A 47 -0.61 23.49 7.70
CA ALA A 47 -1.41 22.83 8.73
C ALA A 47 -1.58 21.32 8.48
N GLN A 48 -1.72 20.92 7.21
CA GLN A 48 -1.79 19.50 6.83
C GLN A 48 -0.44 18.81 6.99
N HIS A 49 0.69 19.44 6.68
CA HIS A 49 2.00 18.84 6.98
C HIS A 49 2.21 18.64 8.47
N HIS A 50 1.74 19.57 9.32
CA HIS A 50 1.80 19.40 10.76
C HIS A 50 1.00 18.20 11.26
N SER A 51 -0.23 17.97 10.75
CA SER A 51 -1.04 16.82 11.19
C SER A 51 -0.38 15.49 10.84
N TYR A 52 0.20 15.37 9.65
CA TYR A 52 0.98 14.18 9.27
C TYR A 52 2.26 14.01 10.10
N ARG A 53 2.98 15.09 10.43
CA ARG A 53 4.15 15.03 11.33
C ARG A 53 3.77 14.53 12.72
N GLN A 54 2.76 15.14 13.33
CA GLN A 54 2.24 14.75 14.65
C GLN A 54 1.75 13.30 14.66
N LEU A 55 1.09 12.86 13.57
CA LEU A 55 0.68 11.49 13.41
C LEU A 55 1.90 10.55 13.40
N ILE A 56 2.92 10.83 12.60
CA ILE A 56 4.12 10.00 12.51
C ILE A 56 4.86 9.97 13.85
N GLU A 57 4.99 11.11 14.54
CA GLU A 57 5.56 11.20 15.89
C GLU A 57 4.81 10.36 16.92
N ARG A 58 3.47 10.27 16.78
CA ARG A 58 2.62 9.49 17.67
C ARG A 58 2.63 8.00 17.35
N GLU A 59 2.67 7.62 16.08
CA GLU A 59 2.50 6.22 15.68
C GLU A 59 3.84 5.50 15.45
N TRP A 60 4.92 6.21 15.14
CA TRP A 60 6.24 5.61 14.94
C TRP A 60 6.96 5.39 16.27
N ARG A 61 7.37 4.14 16.50
CA ARG A 61 7.93 3.64 17.75
C ARG A 61 9.19 2.79 17.56
N LEU A 62 9.60 2.51 16.32
CA LEU A 62 10.79 1.69 16.05
C LEU A 62 12.12 2.39 16.36
N THR A 63 12.20 3.70 16.08
CA THR A 63 13.44 4.49 16.15
C THR A 63 13.12 5.93 16.49
N PRO A 64 14.11 6.73 16.94
CA PRO A 64 14.03 8.19 16.83
C PRO A 64 13.71 8.61 15.39
N ILE A 65 13.02 9.73 15.22
CA ILE A 65 12.68 10.27 13.90
C ILE A 65 13.24 11.67 13.71
N LYS A 66 13.57 12.00 12.47
CA LYS A 66 13.92 13.35 12.04
C LYS A 66 13.22 13.64 10.72
N PHE A 67 12.46 14.72 10.66
CA PHE A 67 11.85 15.18 9.42
C PHE A 67 12.87 15.97 8.60
N VAL A 68 12.99 15.64 7.32
CA VAL A 68 13.94 16.24 6.39
C VAL A 68 13.26 16.52 5.06
N SER A 69 13.73 17.54 4.34
CA SER A 69 13.22 17.82 3.00
C SER A 69 13.80 16.90 1.93
N TYR A 70 13.04 16.67 0.86
CA TYR A 70 13.57 16.00 -0.34
C TYR A 70 14.80 16.72 -0.92
N ARG A 71 14.91 18.04 -0.75
CA ARG A 71 16.08 18.84 -1.16
C ARG A 71 17.34 18.49 -0.36
N GLU A 72 17.19 17.99 0.86
CA GLU A 72 18.31 17.56 1.70
C GLU A 72 18.70 16.10 1.46
N TYR A 73 18.04 15.37 0.55
CA TYR A 73 18.29 13.94 0.33
C TYR A 73 19.77 13.63 0.08
N LEU A 74 20.45 14.40 -0.77
CA LEU A 74 21.87 14.20 -1.07
C LEU A 74 22.77 14.42 0.15
N GLN A 75 22.35 15.22 1.13
CA GLN A 75 23.12 15.45 2.36
C GLN A 75 23.10 14.22 3.28
N TYR A 76 22.06 13.40 3.20
CA TYR A 76 21.89 12.20 4.00
C TYR A 76 22.22 10.92 3.24
N LYS A 77 22.21 10.95 1.91
CA LYS A 77 22.49 9.78 1.06
C LYS A 77 23.80 9.11 1.49
N ASN A 78 23.76 7.80 1.70
CA ASN A 78 24.90 6.94 2.09
C ASN A 78 25.47 7.20 3.50
N LYS A 79 24.84 8.04 4.33
CA LYS A 79 25.27 8.20 5.74
C LYS A 79 24.81 7.00 6.56
N LYS A 80 25.74 6.44 7.35
CA LYS A 80 25.44 5.41 8.36
C LYS A 80 24.62 6.02 9.51
N GLY A 81 23.92 5.17 10.26
CA GLY A 81 23.10 5.59 11.40
C GLY A 81 21.74 6.20 11.02
N TYR A 82 21.36 6.12 9.74
CA TYR A 82 20.06 6.57 9.27
C TYR A 82 19.30 5.47 8.53
N ALA A 83 18.00 5.44 8.78
CA ALA A 83 17.02 4.77 7.95
C ALA A 83 16.18 5.84 7.23
N TYR A 84 15.54 5.48 6.13
CA TYR A 84 14.87 6.42 5.24
C TYR A 84 13.44 5.95 5.04
N LEU A 85 12.47 6.79 5.40
CA LEU A 85 11.05 6.62 5.14
C LEU A 85 10.60 7.71 4.16
N LEU A 86 10.27 7.32 2.93
CA LEU A 86 9.97 8.27 1.85
C LEU A 86 9.10 7.62 0.77
N PHE A 87 8.51 8.45 -0.08
CA PHE A 87 7.95 7.96 -1.34
C PHE A 87 9.07 7.47 -2.25
N GLY A 88 8.78 6.43 -3.02
CA GLY A 88 9.66 5.91 -4.06
C GLY A 88 8.86 5.54 -5.30
N ASP A 89 9.55 5.46 -6.43
CA ASP A 89 9.01 5.03 -7.70
C ASP A 89 9.93 4.03 -8.41
N ASP A 90 9.33 3.15 -9.20
CA ASP A 90 10.07 2.33 -10.17
C ASP A 90 9.44 2.51 -11.56
N LYS A 91 10.27 2.81 -12.56
CA LYS A 91 9.91 2.78 -13.99
C LYS A 91 10.54 1.54 -14.63
N ILE A 92 9.72 0.59 -15.08
CA ILE A 92 10.19 -0.55 -15.89
C ILE A 92 9.77 -0.30 -17.33
N ASN A 93 10.78 -0.09 -18.19
CA ASN A 93 10.62 0.11 -19.62
C ASN A 93 11.13 -1.14 -20.35
N ASN A 94 10.22 -1.98 -20.85
CA ASN A 94 10.55 -3.01 -21.83
C ASN A 94 9.84 -2.68 -23.16
N ALA A 95 10.32 -3.23 -24.28
CA ALA A 95 9.90 -2.90 -25.65
C ALA A 95 8.37 -2.91 -25.93
N SER A 96 7.57 -3.51 -25.04
CA SER A 96 6.12 -3.62 -25.14
C SER A 96 5.34 -3.17 -23.90
N GLN A 97 6.00 -2.79 -22.79
CA GLN A 97 5.32 -2.46 -21.53
C GLN A 97 6.03 -1.32 -20.79
N ARG A 98 5.26 -0.29 -20.44
CA ARG A 98 5.64 0.77 -19.51
C ARG A 98 4.93 0.50 -18.18
N SER A 99 5.70 0.14 -17.17
CA SER A 99 5.19 -0.10 -15.82
C SER A 99 5.73 0.96 -14.87
N SER A 100 4.82 1.67 -14.20
CA SER A 100 5.15 2.68 -13.20
C SER A 100 4.61 2.24 -11.83
N TYR A 101 5.50 2.13 -10.86
CA TYR A 101 5.14 1.83 -9.47
C TYR A 101 5.36 3.08 -8.63
N VAL A 102 4.46 3.31 -7.68
CA VAL A 102 4.59 4.36 -6.66
C VAL A 102 4.36 3.68 -5.32
N TYR A 103 5.22 3.94 -4.35
CA TYR A 103 5.17 3.27 -3.06
C TYR A 103 5.72 4.14 -1.94
N LEU A 104 5.35 3.84 -0.69
CA LEU A 104 6.05 4.30 0.51
C LEU A 104 7.10 3.24 0.87
N GLU A 105 8.37 3.63 1.02
CA GLU A 105 9.48 2.72 1.29
C GLU A 105 10.15 3.04 2.63
N LEU A 106 10.47 2.00 3.39
CA LEU A 106 11.44 2.05 4.49
C LEU A 106 12.70 1.27 4.09
N TRP A 107 13.86 1.92 4.16
CA TRP A 107 15.14 1.26 3.88
C TRP A 107 16.28 1.83 4.71
N LEU A 108 17.39 1.08 4.79
CA LEU A 108 18.64 1.54 5.41
C LEU A 108 19.85 1.04 4.60
N TRP A 109 21.04 1.58 4.89
CA TRP A 109 22.30 1.01 4.42
C TRP A 109 22.82 -0.01 5.42
N ALA A 110 23.02 -1.25 4.98
CA ALA A 110 23.70 -2.29 5.76
C ALA A 110 24.63 -3.11 4.84
N ASN A 111 25.82 -3.44 5.32
CA ASN A 111 26.85 -4.15 4.55
C ASN A 111 27.13 -3.51 3.18
N ALA A 112 27.27 -2.18 3.16
CA ALA A 112 27.50 -1.37 1.96
C ALA A 112 26.42 -1.52 0.86
N GLN A 113 25.23 -2.00 1.20
CA GLN A 113 24.11 -2.16 0.28
C GLN A 113 22.83 -1.55 0.85
N LYS A 114 21.98 -1.00 -0.02
CA LYS A 114 20.62 -0.61 0.35
C LYS A 114 19.84 -1.87 0.71
N LYS A 115 19.28 -1.91 1.92
CA LYS A 115 18.36 -2.94 2.39
C LYS A 115 16.98 -2.32 2.55
N ARG A 116 16.09 -2.70 1.64
CA ARG A 116 14.66 -2.40 1.74
C ARG A 116 14.08 -3.23 2.88
N MET A 117 13.47 -2.58 3.86
CA MET A 117 12.84 -3.22 5.01
C MET A 117 11.35 -3.37 4.78
N ALA A 118 10.72 -2.36 4.19
CA ALA A 118 9.31 -2.37 3.84
C ALA A 118 9.02 -1.57 2.56
N ARG A 119 7.99 -1.99 1.83
CA ARG A 119 7.41 -1.26 0.70
C ARG A 119 5.90 -1.39 0.74
N MET A 120 5.21 -0.27 0.74
CA MET A 120 3.75 -0.18 0.68
C MET A 120 3.32 0.41 -0.65
N GLU A 121 2.62 -0.37 -1.47
CA GLU A 121 2.09 0.06 -2.77
C GLU A 121 1.05 1.16 -2.63
N LEU A 122 1.19 2.17 -3.48
CA LEU A 122 0.29 3.31 -3.59
C LEU A 122 -0.51 3.24 -4.89
N TYR A 123 -1.68 3.86 -4.88
CA TYR A 123 -2.62 3.94 -5.98
C TYR A 123 -2.60 5.36 -6.57
N PRO A 124 -1.70 5.63 -7.53
CA PRO A 124 -1.64 6.92 -8.20
C PRO A 124 -2.84 7.15 -9.13
N ASP A 125 -3.13 8.43 -9.34
CA ASP A 125 -3.99 8.89 -10.42
C ASP A 125 -3.37 8.64 -11.82
N ALA A 126 -4.06 9.06 -12.88
CA ALA A 126 -3.58 8.87 -14.25
C ALA A 126 -2.28 9.63 -14.54
N GLN A 127 -2.14 10.85 -14.02
CA GLN A 127 -1.00 11.72 -14.28
C GLN A 127 0.25 11.16 -13.60
N THR A 128 0.17 10.86 -12.30
CA THR A 128 1.27 10.25 -11.54
C THR A 128 1.57 8.84 -12.04
N SER A 129 0.60 8.10 -12.58
CA SER A 129 0.89 6.81 -13.23
C SER A 129 1.76 6.96 -14.48
N LYS A 130 1.49 8.00 -15.30
CA LYS A 130 2.27 8.29 -16.50
C LYS A 130 3.66 8.82 -16.13
N ASP A 131 3.74 9.65 -15.09
CA ASP A 131 5.00 10.18 -14.58
C ASP A 131 5.12 10.08 -13.05
N PRO A 132 5.61 8.94 -12.52
CA PRO A 132 5.65 8.72 -11.07
C PRO A 132 6.64 9.62 -10.34
N SER A 133 7.60 10.26 -11.03
CA SER A 133 8.48 11.25 -10.40
C SER A 133 7.75 12.48 -9.87
N LEU A 134 6.53 12.76 -10.34
CA LEU A 134 5.71 13.85 -9.80
C LEU A 134 5.41 13.67 -8.30
N ILE A 135 5.52 12.45 -7.76
CA ILE A 135 5.33 12.21 -6.32
C ILE A 135 6.29 13.01 -5.43
N TYR A 136 7.47 13.39 -5.96
CA TYR A 136 8.46 14.18 -5.24
C TYR A 136 8.15 15.69 -5.25
N ASP A 137 7.34 16.15 -6.21
CA ASP A 137 6.89 17.54 -6.31
C ASP A 137 5.65 17.78 -5.45
N TYR A 138 4.87 16.74 -5.19
CA TYR A 138 3.65 16.84 -4.39
C TYR A 138 3.94 17.17 -2.93
N ARG A 139 2.95 17.80 -2.31
CA ARG A 139 2.87 17.91 -0.85
C ARG A 139 2.80 16.52 -0.22
N PHE A 140 3.16 16.37 1.06
CA PHE A 140 3.13 15.04 1.70
C PHE A 140 1.70 14.46 1.79
N HIS A 141 0.69 15.32 1.82
CA HIS A 141 -0.73 14.91 1.74
C HIS A 141 -1.17 14.54 0.31
N THR A 142 -0.25 14.58 -0.66
CA THR A 142 -0.38 14.16 -2.07
C THR A 142 -1.41 14.91 -2.92
N GLU A 143 -2.12 15.90 -2.37
CA GLU A 143 -3.11 16.70 -3.10
C GLU A 143 -4.19 15.88 -3.84
N GLY A 144 -4.43 14.63 -3.42
CA GLY A 144 -5.38 13.72 -4.05
C GLY A 144 -4.83 12.92 -5.23
N HIS A 145 -3.55 13.09 -5.57
CA HIS A 145 -2.86 12.32 -6.62
C HIS A 145 -2.62 10.86 -6.23
N ILE A 146 -2.62 10.53 -4.93
CA ILE A 146 -2.58 9.16 -4.42
C ILE A 146 -3.89 8.82 -3.72
N PHE A 147 -4.64 7.88 -4.27
CA PHE A 147 -6.00 7.57 -3.81
C PHE A 147 -6.07 6.73 -2.54
N ASN A 148 -5.06 5.91 -2.24
CA ASN A 148 -5.01 5.16 -0.98
C ASN A 148 -4.13 5.87 0.07
N TRP A 149 -4.19 7.20 0.11
CA TRP A 149 -3.42 8.03 1.04
C TRP A 149 -4.32 8.97 1.85
N SER A 150 -4.22 8.86 3.17
CA SER A 150 -4.84 9.75 4.16
C SER A 150 -4.14 9.54 5.50
N GLU A 151 -4.37 10.42 6.48
CA GLU A 151 -3.81 10.26 7.83
C GLU A 151 -4.24 8.92 8.47
N GLY A 152 -5.51 8.55 8.38
CA GLY A 152 -6.00 7.27 8.91
C GLY A 152 -5.36 6.05 8.23
N MET A 153 -5.16 6.10 6.91
CA MET A 153 -4.48 5.02 6.20
C MET A 153 -2.99 4.99 6.52
N LEU A 154 -2.32 6.15 6.61
CA LEU A 154 -0.91 6.23 6.99
C LEU A 154 -0.69 5.66 8.39
N LYS A 155 -1.55 5.98 9.37
CA LYS A 155 -1.52 5.35 10.69
C LYS A 155 -1.45 3.82 10.56
N ASN A 156 -2.36 3.23 9.77
CA ASN A 156 -2.36 1.79 9.57
C ASN A 156 -1.14 1.29 8.80
N TYR A 157 -0.60 2.03 7.84
CA TYR A 157 0.62 1.65 7.14
C TYR A 157 1.81 1.60 8.09
N LEU A 158 1.96 2.59 8.96
CA LEU A 158 3.00 2.60 9.99
C LEU A 158 2.81 1.45 10.97
N GLN A 159 1.60 1.20 11.46
CA GLN A 159 1.31 0.06 12.35
C GLN A 159 1.70 -1.28 11.68
N GLN A 160 1.27 -1.48 10.43
CA GLN A 160 1.57 -2.69 9.67
C GLN A 160 3.07 -2.90 9.47
N ILE A 161 3.80 -1.87 9.04
CA ILE A 161 5.25 -1.95 8.82
C ILE A 161 5.95 -2.35 10.13
N GLN A 162 5.62 -1.66 11.22
CA GLN A 162 6.27 -1.88 12.50
C GLN A 162 5.96 -3.27 13.07
N ASP A 163 4.70 -3.69 13.05
CA ASP A 163 4.29 -4.98 13.60
C ASP A 163 4.96 -6.15 12.87
N HIS A 164 5.02 -6.11 11.55
CA HIS A 164 5.63 -7.20 10.78
C HIS A 164 7.15 -7.24 10.98
N LEU A 165 7.81 -6.07 11.03
CA LEU A 165 9.24 -6.00 11.32
C LEU A 165 9.55 -6.53 12.72
N LEU A 166 8.83 -6.09 13.75
CA LEU A 166 9.02 -6.52 15.14
C LEU A 166 8.81 -8.02 15.33
N ARG A 167 7.87 -8.62 14.59
CA ARG A 167 7.62 -10.07 14.62
C ARG A 167 8.60 -10.88 13.75
N GLY A 168 9.50 -10.23 13.03
CA GLY A 168 10.38 -10.89 12.05
C GLY A 168 9.63 -11.56 10.90
N GLN A 169 8.36 -11.16 10.67
CA GLN A 169 7.47 -11.81 9.72
C GLN A 169 7.72 -11.25 8.33
N LYS A 170 8.56 -11.96 7.56
CA LYS A 170 8.69 -11.70 6.13
C LYS A 170 7.30 -11.78 5.49
N ARG A 171 6.92 -10.71 4.82
CA ARG A 171 5.69 -10.65 4.05
C ARG A 171 6.12 -10.45 2.62
N SER A 172 6.10 -11.54 1.87
CA SER A 172 6.08 -11.39 0.44
C SER A 172 4.70 -10.87 0.11
N GLY A 173 4.64 -9.70 -0.48
CA GLY A 173 3.39 -9.28 -1.04
C GLY A 173 2.92 -10.32 -2.06
N PHE A 174 3.85 -10.97 -2.75
CA PHE A 174 3.51 -11.94 -3.77
C PHE A 174 2.64 -13.14 -3.27
N ARG A 175 2.53 -13.31 -1.96
CA ARG A 175 1.69 -14.32 -1.30
C ARG A 175 0.81 -13.65 -0.26
N PRO A 176 -0.43 -13.24 -0.59
CA PRO A 176 -1.35 -12.77 0.43
C PRO A 176 -1.52 -13.84 1.51
N GLY A 177 -1.46 -13.42 2.77
CA GLY A 177 -1.67 -14.31 3.91
C GLY A 177 -3.08 -14.93 3.90
N PRO A 178 -3.30 -16.00 4.68
CA PRO A 178 -4.63 -16.56 4.83
C PRO A 178 -5.60 -15.48 5.34
N ALA A 179 -6.85 -15.57 4.91
CA ALA A 179 -7.90 -14.74 5.50
C ALA A 179 -7.99 -15.08 7.00
N LYS A 180 -8.15 -14.05 7.84
CA LYS A 180 -8.25 -14.21 9.29
C LYS A 180 -9.70 -14.43 9.72
N ALA A 181 -9.91 -15.12 10.83
CA ALA A 181 -11.24 -15.50 11.31
C ALA A 181 -12.11 -14.29 11.69
N GLU A 182 -11.48 -13.17 12.05
CA GLU A 182 -12.11 -11.88 12.34
C GLU A 182 -12.91 -11.33 11.16
N LEU A 183 -12.63 -11.80 9.93
CA LEU A 183 -13.39 -11.45 8.74
C LEU A 183 -14.88 -11.84 8.85
N LYS A 184 -15.24 -12.80 9.71
CA LYS A 184 -16.63 -13.18 9.98
C LYS A 184 -17.49 -12.02 10.51
N ALA A 185 -16.87 -11.04 11.16
CA ALA A 185 -17.56 -9.87 11.69
C ALA A 185 -18.28 -9.09 10.57
N LEU A 186 -17.75 -9.11 9.34
CA LEU A 186 -18.39 -8.48 8.19
C LEU A 186 -19.73 -9.10 7.78
N LYS A 187 -20.17 -10.21 8.39
CA LYS A 187 -21.55 -10.70 8.20
C LYS A 187 -22.58 -9.70 8.72
N THR A 188 -22.24 -8.98 9.79
CA THR A 188 -23.12 -8.04 10.51
C THR A 188 -22.56 -6.62 10.53
N ASP A 189 -21.24 -6.49 10.63
CA ASP A 189 -20.57 -5.20 10.71
C ASP A 189 -20.44 -4.55 9.32
N THR A 190 -20.41 -3.23 9.29
CA THR A 190 -20.33 -2.46 8.05
C THR A 190 -18.92 -2.48 7.47
N LEU A 191 -18.78 -2.88 6.21
CA LEU A 191 -17.58 -2.63 5.41
C LEU A 191 -17.61 -1.19 4.87
N PHE A 192 -16.71 -0.34 5.33
CA PHE A 192 -16.53 1.00 4.77
C PHE A 192 -15.74 0.92 3.46
N VAL A 193 -16.32 1.43 2.38
CA VAL A 193 -15.75 1.36 1.03
C VAL A 193 -15.41 2.78 0.59
N PRO A 194 -14.13 3.13 0.43
CA PRO A 194 -13.76 4.47 0.04
C PRO A 194 -14.17 4.76 -1.41
N ASP A 195 -14.71 5.94 -1.68
CA ASP A 195 -15.27 6.34 -2.98
C ASP A 195 -14.28 6.25 -4.15
N TYR A 196 -12.97 6.40 -3.90
CA TYR A 196 -11.97 6.26 -4.96
C TYR A 196 -11.96 4.87 -5.62
N VAL A 197 -12.49 3.83 -4.98
CA VAL A 197 -12.58 2.49 -5.60
C VAL A 197 -13.54 2.44 -6.79
N LEU A 198 -14.39 3.47 -6.91
CA LEU A 198 -15.32 3.63 -8.04
C LEU A 198 -14.61 4.18 -9.28
N LYS A 199 -13.39 4.72 -9.17
CA LYS A 199 -12.63 5.23 -10.33
C LYS A 199 -12.22 4.07 -11.25
N GLU A 200 -12.49 4.24 -12.53
CA GLU A 200 -12.09 3.30 -13.58
C GLU A 200 -10.95 3.86 -14.43
N PHE A 201 -10.08 2.95 -14.84
CA PHE A 201 -8.97 3.20 -15.75
C PHE A 201 -9.09 2.34 -17.01
N ASN A 202 -8.59 2.84 -18.14
CA ASN A 202 -8.40 2.04 -19.35
C ASN A 202 -7.06 1.28 -19.31
N THR A 203 -6.76 0.50 -20.35
CA THR A 203 -5.52 -0.29 -20.48
C THR A 203 -4.25 0.57 -20.60
N TYR A 204 -4.39 1.89 -20.83
CA TYR A 204 -3.31 2.87 -20.95
C TYR A 204 -3.20 3.78 -19.71
N TRP A 205 -3.79 3.37 -18.58
CA TRP A 205 -3.75 4.10 -17.31
C TRP A 205 -4.45 5.45 -17.32
N GLU A 206 -5.35 5.67 -18.27
CA GLU A 206 -6.12 6.91 -18.36
C GLU A 206 -7.43 6.75 -17.61
N ALA A 207 -7.88 7.84 -16.99
CA ALA A 207 -9.17 7.88 -16.34
C ALA A 207 -10.27 7.61 -17.37
N LYS A 208 -11.05 6.56 -17.14
CA LYS A 208 -12.17 6.16 -17.99
C LYS A 208 -13.50 6.71 -17.47
N GLY A 209 -13.60 6.94 -16.15
CA GLY A 209 -14.80 7.47 -15.50
C GLY A 209 -14.98 6.91 -14.09
N THR A 210 -16.20 6.97 -13.60
CA THR A 210 -16.60 6.46 -12.28
C THR A 210 -17.73 5.43 -12.48
N GLN A 211 -17.57 4.22 -11.95
CA GLN A 211 -18.61 3.19 -11.99
C GLN A 211 -19.65 3.40 -10.87
N SER A 212 -20.87 2.88 -11.06
CA SER A 212 -21.90 2.93 -10.03
C SER A 212 -21.51 2.09 -8.81
N ALA A 213 -21.67 2.66 -7.62
CA ALA A 213 -21.49 1.93 -6.37
C ALA A 213 -22.45 0.73 -6.27
N GLN A 214 -23.69 0.89 -6.73
CA GLN A 214 -24.68 -0.18 -6.72
C GLN A 214 -24.24 -1.35 -7.60
N GLU A 215 -23.74 -1.07 -8.82
CA GLU A 215 -23.26 -2.09 -9.75
C GLU A 215 -22.02 -2.80 -9.19
N LEU A 216 -21.05 -2.04 -8.67
CA LEU A 216 -19.83 -2.59 -8.10
C LEU A 216 -20.12 -3.52 -6.92
N MET A 217 -21.03 -3.10 -6.04
CA MET A 217 -21.37 -3.80 -4.80
C MET A 217 -22.45 -4.88 -4.98
N ALA A 218 -23.05 -5.03 -6.17
CA ALA A 218 -24.17 -5.94 -6.44
C ALA A 218 -23.96 -7.41 -6.03
N LYS A 219 -22.70 -7.86 -5.91
CA LYS A 219 -22.34 -9.22 -5.50
C LYS A 219 -21.78 -9.34 -4.08
N TYR A 220 -21.90 -8.28 -3.28
CA TYR A 220 -21.52 -8.25 -1.87
C TYR A 220 -22.79 -8.10 -1.01
N PRO A 221 -23.30 -9.20 -0.42
CA PRO A 221 -24.61 -9.21 0.24
C PRO A 221 -24.58 -8.68 1.68
N HIS A 222 -23.40 -8.32 2.20
CA HIS A 222 -23.23 -7.89 3.59
C HIS A 222 -23.30 -6.37 3.72
N PRO A 223 -23.52 -5.83 4.94
CA PRO A 223 -23.57 -4.39 5.17
C PRO A 223 -22.32 -3.68 4.65
N TYR A 224 -22.52 -2.61 3.89
CA TYR A 224 -21.45 -1.75 3.40
C TYR A 224 -21.89 -0.29 3.37
N LYS A 225 -20.92 0.62 3.39
CA LYS A 225 -21.16 2.05 3.24
C LYS A 225 -20.07 2.68 2.37
N ILE A 226 -20.47 3.36 1.30
CA ILE A 226 -19.53 4.18 0.53
C ILE A 226 -19.23 5.46 1.33
N VAL A 227 -17.95 5.81 1.47
CA VAL A 227 -17.49 7.00 2.20
C VAL A 227 -16.36 7.69 1.44
N SER A 228 -16.16 8.99 1.65
CA SER A 228 -14.95 9.64 1.12
C SER A 228 -13.71 9.23 1.92
N ASN A 229 -12.52 9.36 1.33
CA ASN A 229 -11.27 9.16 2.07
C ASN A 229 -11.13 10.04 3.30
N LYS A 230 -11.62 11.29 3.23
CA LYS A 230 -11.59 12.22 4.36
C LYS A 230 -12.45 11.69 5.51
N GLU A 231 -13.64 11.19 5.19
CA GLU A 231 -14.55 10.63 6.18
C GLU A 231 -14.01 9.32 6.76
N LEU A 232 -13.53 8.40 5.91
CA LEU A 232 -12.89 7.17 6.36
C LEU A 232 -11.69 7.44 7.26
N SER A 233 -10.83 8.39 6.89
CA SER A 233 -9.67 8.81 7.68
C SER A 233 -10.07 9.28 9.07
N LYS A 234 -11.12 10.11 9.18
CA LYS A 234 -11.64 10.56 10.47
C LYS A 234 -12.13 9.39 11.32
N GLN A 235 -12.89 8.47 10.72
CA GLN A 235 -13.42 7.32 11.45
C GLN A 235 -12.31 6.38 11.94
N ILE A 236 -11.24 6.19 11.16
CA ILE A 236 -10.06 5.42 11.57
C ILE A 236 -9.36 6.09 12.76
N LEU A 237 -9.13 7.40 12.69
CA LEU A 237 -8.40 8.15 13.72
C LEU A 237 -9.21 8.33 15.01
N ALA A 238 -10.53 8.44 14.91
CA ALA A 238 -11.43 8.61 16.03
C ALA A 238 -11.95 7.29 16.60
N CYS A 239 -11.51 6.13 16.09
CA CYS A 239 -11.99 4.82 16.51
C CYS A 239 -11.61 4.53 17.98
N PRO A 240 -12.57 4.47 18.92
CA PRO A 240 -12.27 4.24 20.33
C PRO A 240 -11.71 2.84 20.58
N GLU A 241 -10.90 2.68 21.62
CA GLU A 241 -10.34 1.39 22.02
C GLU A 241 -11.44 0.32 22.16
N GLY A 242 -11.20 -0.87 21.58
CA GLY A 242 -12.15 -1.98 21.60
C GLY A 242 -13.30 -1.89 20.59
N LYS A 243 -13.46 -0.76 19.88
CA LYS A 243 -14.31 -0.67 18.67
C LYS A 243 -13.49 -1.02 17.44
N LYS A 244 -14.14 -1.64 16.46
CA LYS A 244 -13.52 -2.04 15.20
C LYS A 244 -14.16 -1.28 14.06
N ILE A 245 -13.32 -0.88 13.11
CA ILE A 245 -13.75 -0.34 11.83
C ILE A 245 -13.13 -1.21 10.75
N TYR A 246 -13.93 -1.68 9.79
CA TYR A 246 -13.42 -2.46 8.68
C TYR A 246 -13.56 -1.67 7.41
N TYR A 247 -12.47 -1.53 6.66
CA TYR A 247 -12.53 -0.84 5.37
C TYR A 247 -11.89 -1.62 4.25
N LEU A 248 -12.44 -1.38 3.05
CA LEU A 248 -11.88 -1.88 1.81
C LEU A 248 -10.68 -1.02 1.43
N LEU A 249 -9.54 -1.66 1.23
CA LEU A 249 -8.34 -1.03 0.71
C LEU A 249 -8.09 -1.59 -0.69
N PHE A 250 -8.26 -0.74 -1.68
CA PHE A 250 -8.06 -1.08 -3.08
C PHE A 250 -6.84 -0.35 -3.61
N VAL A 251 -5.95 -1.08 -4.27
CA VAL A 251 -4.75 -0.47 -4.86
C VAL A 251 -4.59 -1.01 -6.27
N ARG A 252 -4.60 -0.12 -7.25
CA ARG A 252 -4.12 -0.42 -8.60
C ARG A 252 -2.64 -0.05 -8.65
N SER A 253 -1.78 -1.06 -8.74
CA SER A 253 -0.34 -0.90 -8.89
C SER A 253 0.02 -1.33 -10.30
N ASN A 254 0.13 -0.35 -11.20
CA ASN A 254 0.36 -0.59 -12.62
C ASN A 254 -0.67 -1.59 -13.21
N SER A 255 -0.19 -2.78 -13.62
CA SER A 255 -0.99 -3.83 -14.23
C SER A 255 -1.77 -4.68 -13.26
N ASP A 256 -1.52 -4.51 -11.98
CA ASP A 256 -2.02 -5.39 -10.96
C ASP A 256 -2.96 -4.64 -10.04
N LYS A 257 -3.82 -5.39 -9.37
CA LYS A 257 -4.65 -4.84 -8.31
C LYS A 257 -4.62 -5.67 -7.05
N TYR A 258 -4.73 -4.97 -5.94
CA TYR A 258 -4.90 -5.50 -4.60
C TYR A 258 -6.29 -5.16 -4.11
N VAL A 259 -6.95 -6.16 -3.53
CA VAL A 259 -8.23 -6.01 -2.84
C VAL A 259 -8.02 -6.54 -1.44
N SER A 260 -8.00 -5.63 -0.47
CA SER A 260 -7.75 -5.95 0.93
C SER A 260 -8.88 -5.45 1.83
N VAL A 261 -9.06 -6.13 2.97
CA VAL A 261 -9.86 -5.63 4.09
C VAL A 261 -8.92 -5.38 5.25
N VAL A 262 -9.00 -4.18 5.80
CA VAL A 262 -8.18 -3.73 6.94
C VAL A 262 -9.07 -3.42 8.12
N GLU A 263 -8.66 -3.86 9.31
CA GLU A 263 -9.20 -3.39 10.58
C GLU A 263 -8.49 -2.07 10.93
N GLY A 264 -9.21 -0.95 10.93
CA GLY A 264 -8.61 0.37 10.96
C GLY A 264 -8.08 0.84 12.32
N GLN A 265 -8.46 0.21 13.44
CA GLN A 265 -7.85 0.55 14.72
C GLN A 265 -6.40 0.05 14.81
N SER A 266 -6.15 -1.20 14.45
CA SER A 266 -4.84 -1.86 14.51
C SER A 266 -4.04 -1.77 13.20
N GLY A 267 -4.72 -1.56 12.07
CA GLY A 267 -4.13 -1.70 10.74
C GLY A 267 -4.03 -3.14 10.26
N ASP A 268 -4.60 -4.11 10.97
CA ASP A 268 -4.48 -5.51 10.61
C ASP A 268 -5.17 -5.83 9.26
N ILE A 269 -4.43 -6.45 8.36
CA ILE A 269 -4.98 -6.96 7.09
C ILE A 269 -5.67 -8.30 7.37
N LEU A 270 -7.01 -8.31 7.31
CA LEU A 270 -7.86 -9.49 7.56
C LEU A 270 -8.06 -10.35 6.31
N TYR A 271 -8.02 -9.70 5.15
CA TYR A 271 -8.11 -10.32 3.84
C TYR A 271 -7.24 -9.53 2.89
N SER A 272 -6.53 -10.22 2.00
CA SER A 272 -5.88 -9.58 0.86
C SER A 272 -5.89 -10.51 -0.32
N ARG A 273 -6.00 -9.94 -1.51
CA ARG A 273 -5.92 -10.67 -2.76
C ARG A 273 -5.30 -9.82 -3.85
N LEU A 274 -4.23 -10.34 -4.41
CA LEU A 274 -3.68 -9.89 -5.67
C LEU A 274 -4.49 -10.45 -6.85
N ARG A 275 -4.65 -9.64 -7.88
CA ARG A 275 -5.11 -10.03 -9.21
C ARG A 275 -4.18 -9.44 -10.26
N PRO A 276 -3.28 -10.23 -10.86
CA PRO A 276 -2.40 -9.73 -11.89
C PRO A 276 -3.19 -9.38 -13.16
N LEU A 277 -2.65 -8.45 -13.96
CA LEU A 277 -3.17 -8.02 -15.26
C LEU A 277 -4.64 -7.56 -15.23
N GLN A 278 -5.06 -6.93 -14.13
CA GLN A 278 -6.41 -6.43 -13.91
C GLN A 278 -6.37 -5.11 -13.15
N PHE A 279 -6.98 -4.07 -13.71
CA PHE A 279 -6.75 -2.70 -13.26
C PHE A 279 -7.90 -2.12 -12.43
N ASN A 280 -9.14 -2.45 -12.79
CA ASN A 280 -10.33 -1.94 -12.11
C ASN A 280 -10.87 -2.96 -11.10
N LEU A 281 -11.43 -2.48 -9.99
CA LEU A 281 -12.22 -3.29 -9.07
C LEU A 281 -13.52 -3.73 -9.76
N ARG A 282 -13.89 -5.00 -9.63
CA ARG A 282 -15.08 -5.57 -10.30
C ARG A 282 -16.01 -6.26 -9.29
N PRO A 283 -17.30 -6.42 -9.60
CA PRO A 283 -18.24 -7.14 -8.74
C PRO A 283 -17.79 -8.57 -8.39
N LYS A 284 -17.07 -9.25 -9.29
CA LYS A 284 -16.51 -10.59 -9.05
C LYS A 284 -15.45 -10.60 -7.94
N ASP A 285 -14.76 -9.49 -7.70
CA ASP A 285 -13.79 -9.38 -6.61
C ASP A 285 -14.52 -9.29 -5.26
N LEU A 286 -15.63 -8.56 -5.21
CA LEU A 286 -16.42 -8.45 -3.99
C LEU A 286 -17.24 -9.71 -3.71
N GLN A 287 -17.68 -10.42 -4.76
CA GLN A 287 -18.22 -11.76 -4.62
C GLN A 287 -17.22 -12.73 -3.95
N ARG A 288 -15.93 -12.62 -4.27
CA ARG A 288 -14.89 -13.46 -3.66
C ARG A 288 -14.66 -13.09 -2.21
N LEU A 289 -14.67 -11.80 -1.88
CA LEU A 289 -14.62 -11.34 -0.51
C LEU A 289 -15.82 -11.89 0.28
N ALA A 290 -17.05 -11.72 -0.22
CA ALA A 290 -18.27 -12.25 0.40
C ALA A 290 -18.21 -13.77 0.63
N LYS A 291 -17.70 -14.54 -0.35
CA LYS A 291 -17.47 -15.99 -0.16
C LYS A 291 -16.49 -16.29 0.96
N LYS A 292 -15.48 -15.45 1.20
CA LYS A 292 -14.55 -15.61 2.32
C LYS A 292 -15.18 -15.22 3.65
N VAL A 293 -15.94 -14.12 3.69
CA VAL A 293 -16.74 -13.73 4.86
C VAL A 293 -17.69 -14.86 5.28
N ASN A 294 -18.40 -15.47 4.33
CA ASN A 294 -19.34 -16.56 4.59
C ASN A 294 -18.70 -17.89 5.01
N LYS A 295 -17.42 -18.10 4.68
CA LYS A 295 -16.71 -19.35 5.02
C LYS A 295 -16.35 -19.45 6.51
N PHE A 296 -16.22 -18.32 7.20
CA PHE A 296 -15.99 -18.26 8.64
C PHE A 296 -17.31 -18.18 9.40
#